data_AF-A0A4Y2DCW9-F1
#
_entry.id   AF-A0A4Y2DCW9-F1
#
_cell.length_a   1.000
_cell.length_b   1.000
_cell.length_c   1.000
_cell.angle_alpha   90.00
_cell.angle_beta   90.00
_cell.angle_gamma   90.00
#
_symmetry.space_group_name_H-M   'P 1'
#
loop_
_entity.id
_entity.type
_entity.pdbx_description
1 polymer ?
#
loop_
_entity_poly.entity_id
_entity_poly.type
_entity_poly.pdbx_seq_one_letter_code
_entity_poly.pdbx_strand_id
1 'polypeptide(L)'
;MIVFWKKRGINQKWINREKSEREKREYEIEKIKLAQLEKQLEIANSRENLANTSQTTKVGEPGSLNDNLDSLIKSVKAQTIPVPVRSESCNLFFHSLEKAFQNKFVPNELKAEILLNILGEKVNNLLAYVSHEDLCDYEKIR
;
A
#
# COMPACT_ATOMS: atom_id res chain seq x y z
N MET A 1 44.46 -36.11 35.85
CA MET A 1 43.98 -36.06 34.44
C MET A 1 42.49 -36.37 34.25
N ILE A 2 41.84 -37.21 35.07
CA ILE A 2 40.46 -37.69 34.87
C ILE A 2 39.38 -36.58 34.93
N VAL A 3 39.55 -35.58 35.82
CA VAL A 3 38.57 -34.50 36.02
C VAL A 3 38.43 -33.59 34.78
N PHE A 4 39.52 -33.40 34.04
CA PHE A 4 39.58 -32.52 32.89
C PHE A 4 38.79 -33.06 31.68
N TRP A 5 38.86 -34.37 31.45
CA TRP A 5 38.10 -35.04 30.38
C TRP A 5 36.59 -35.03 30.64
N LYS A 6 36.17 -35.21 31.89
CA LYS A 6 34.75 -35.15 32.27
C LYS A 6 34.15 -33.75 32.06
N LYS A 7 34.93 -32.71 32.37
CA LYS A 7 34.52 -31.30 32.15
C LYS A 7 34.40 -30.95 30.67
N ARG A 8 35.30 -31.45 29.81
CA ARG A 8 35.20 -31.31 28.35
C ARG A 8 33.97 -32.03 27.75
N GLY A 9 33.70 -33.26 28.17
CA GLY A 9 32.57 -34.04 27.66
C GLY A 9 31.21 -33.40 28.00
N ILE A 10 31.09 -32.79 29.17
CA ILE A 10 29.88 -32.05 29.58
C ILE A 10 29.71 -30.81 28.68
N ASN A 11 30.78 -30.03 28.47
CA ASN A 11 30.75 -28.81 27.66
C ASN A 11 30.33 -29.11 26.20
N GLN A 12 30.87 -30.17 25.60
CA GLN A 12 30.51 -30.60 24.24
C GLN A 12 29.02 -30.96 24.11
N LYS A 13 28.44 -31.56 25.16
CA LYS A 13 27.02 -31.96 25.18
C LYS A 13 26.08 -30.75 25.26
N TRP A 14 26.47 -29.70 25.97
CA TRP A 14 25.72 -28.43 26.02
C TRP A 14 25.73 -27.71 24.67
N ILE A 15 26.90 -27.60 24.04
CA ILE A 15 27.06 -26.98 22.72
C ILE A 15 26.18 -27.67 21.67
N ASN A 16 26.16 -29.00 21.64
CA ASN A 16 25.35 -29.76 20.69
C ASN A 16 23.84 -29.61 20.94
N ARG A 17 23.41 -29.53 22.22
CA ARG A 17 22.00 -29.29 22.56
C ARG A 17 21.55 -27.91 22.09
N GLU A 18 22.33 -26.88 22.37
CA GLU A 18 22.01 -25.50 22.01
C GLU A 18 21.96 -25.31 20.48
N LYS A 19 22.85 -26.01 19.74
CA LYS A 19 22.84 -26.01 18.28
C LYS A 19 21.57 -26.66 17.72
N SER A 20 21.15 -27.80 18.27
CA SER A 20 19.90 -28.47 17.89
C SER A 20 18.65 -27.62 18.19
N GLU A 21 18.65 -26.89 19.30
CA GLU A 21 17.55 -25.97 19.65
C GLU A 21 17.51 -24.72 18.76
N ARG A 22 18.67 -24.24 18.28
CA ARG A 22 18.71 -23.20 17.24
C ARG A 22 18.16 -23.70 15.91
N GLU A 23 18.60 -24.86 15.44
CA GLU A 23 18.12 -25.47 14.19
C GLU A 23 16.61 -25.71 14.21
N LYS A 24 16.04 -26.16 15.35
CA LYS A 24 14.58 -26.30 15.51
C LYS A 24 13.84 -24.96 15.41
N ARG A 25 14.39 -23.90 16.00
CA ARG A 25 13.78 -22.55 15.93
C ARG A 25 13.86 -21.98 14.53
N GLU A 26 14.99 -22.16 13.85
CA GLU A 26 15.17 -21.76 12.45
C GLU A 26 14.17 -22.49 11.54
N TYR A 27 14.01 -23.80 11.74
CA TYR A 27 13.04 -24.61 11.01
C TYR A 27 11.58 -24.14 11.23
N GLU A 28 11.19 -23.81 12.46
CA GLU A 28 9.84 -23.28 12.72
C GLU A 28 9.62 -21.90 12.09
N ILE A 29 10.62 -21.03 12.13
CA ILE A 29 10.56 -19.72 11.47
C ILE A 29 10.40 -19.89 9.96
N GLU A 30 11.15 -20.80 9.36
CA GLU A 30 11.09 -21.08 7.91
C GLU A 30 9.73 -21.66 7.51
N LYS A 31 9.16 -22.54 8.33
CA LYS A 31 7.80 -23.05 8.14
C LYS A 31 6.74 -21.95 8.20
N ILE A 32 6.87 -21.01 9.13
CA ILE A 32 5.96 -19.85 9.23
C ILE A 32 6.10 -18.93 8.01
N LYS A 33 7.34 -18.67 7.55
CA LYS A 33 7.59 -17.86 6.35
C LYS A 33 6.99 -18.51 5.09
N LEU A 34 7.12 -19.82 4.94
CA LEU A 34 6.51 -20.56 3.83
C LEU A 34 4.99 -20.43 3.84
N ALA A 35 4.34 -20.66 4.99
CA ALA A 35 2.89 -20.52 5.12
C ALA A 35 2.41 -19.08 4.80
N GLN A 36 3.20 -18.06 5.14
CA GLN A 36 2.90 -16.67 4.78
C GLN A 36 3.00 -16.42 3.27
N LEU A 37 4.04 -16.97 2.62
CA LEU A 37 4.22 -16.85 1.17
C LEU A 37 3.12 -17.57 0.39
N GLU A 38 2.75 -18.79 0.80
CA GLU A 38 1.65 -19.53 0.19
C GLU A 38 0.33 -18.77 0.28
N LYS A 39 0.01 -18.20 1.46
CA LYS A 39 -1.18 -17.36 1.64
C LYS A 39 -1.16 -16.11 0.76
N GLN A 40 0.00 -15.46 0.60
CA GLN A 40 0.12 -14.31 -0.29
C GLN A 40 -0.09 -14.69 -1.76
N LEU A 41 0.43 -15.85 -2.18
CA LEU A 41 0.27 -16.38 -3.53
C LEU A 41 -1.19 -16.74 -3.83
N GLU A 42 -1.89 -17.36 -2.87
CA GLU A 42 -3.32 -17.66 -2.98
C GLU A 42 -4.17 -16.38 -3.15
N ILE A 43 -3.86 -15.32 -2.40
CA ILE A 43 -4.51 -14.01 -2.55
C ILE A 43 -4.19 -13.38 -3.91
N ALA A 44 -2.94 -13.45 -4.37
CA ALA A 44 -2.53 -12.91 -5.67
C ALA A 44 -3.24 -13.63 -6.83
N ASN A 45 -3.28 -14.97 -6.81
CA ASN A 45 -3.94 -15.78 -7.83
C ASN A 45 -5.46 -15.56 -7.84
N SER A 46 -6.07 -15.38 -6.66
CA SER A 46 -7.50 -15.03 -6.55
C SER A 46 -7.81 -13.64 -7.15
N ARG A 47 -6.90 -12.67 -7.00
CA ARG A 47 -7.04 -11.34 -7.62
C ARG A 47 -6.83 -11.39 -9.13
N GLU A 48 -5.89 -12.20 -9.60
CA GLU A 48 -5.62 -12.39 -11.03
C GLU A 48 -6.81 -13.06 -11.74
N ASN A 49 -7.41 -14.11 -11.16
CA ASN A 49 -8.63 -14.73 -11.70
C ASN A 49 -9.83 -13.77 -11.78
N LEU A 50 -9.92 -12.80 -10.87
CA LEU A 50 -10.93 -11.74 -10.88
C LEU A 50 -10.70 -10.73 -12.02
N ALA A 51 -9.43 -10.44 -12.34
CA ALA A 51 -9.06 -9.61 -13.48
C ALA A 51 -9.34 -10.32 -14.82
N ASN A 52 -9.02 -11.61 -14.92
CA ASN A 52 -9.16 -12.40 -16.15
C ASN A 52 -10.62 -12.70 -16.52
N THR A 53 -11.51 -12.79 -15.51
CA THR A 53 -12.96 -12.97 -15.75
C THR A 53 -13.64 -11.65 -16.14
N SER A 54 -13.05 -10.51 -15.81
CA SER A 54 -13.61 -9.17 -16.14
C SER A 54 -13.18 -8.66 -17.52
N GLN A 55 -12.24 -9.32 -18.20
CA GLN A 55 -11.72 -8.89 -19.51
C GLN A 55 -12.45 -9.47 -20.73
N THR A 56 -13.46 -10.33 -20.56
CA THR A 56 -14.31 -10.78 -21.69
C THR A 56 -15.51 -9.85 -21.90
N THR A 57 -15.27 -8.55 -22.00
CA THR A 57 -16.18 -7.64 -22.72
C THR A 57 -15.42 -6.46 -23.29
N LYS A 58 -15.06 -6.62 -24.58
CA LYS A 58 -14.95 -5.59 -25.63
C LYS A 58 -13.82 -4.55 -25.51
N VAL A 59 -12.74 -4.86 -26.24
CA VAL A 59 -12.17 -4.08 -27.36
C VAL A 59 -12.36 -2.55 -27.31
N GLY A 60 -11.23 -1.83 -27.18
CA GLY A 60 -11.07 -0.48 -27.70
C GLY A 60 -10.08 0.37 -26.91
N GLU A 61 -8.98 0.76 -27.56
CA GLU A 61 -8.18 1.98 -27.31
C GLU A 61 -7.09 1.99 -26.22
N PRO A 62 -6.02 2.79 -26.43
CA PRO A 62 -4.87 2.91 -25.52
C PRO A 62 -5.21 3.80 -24.30
N GLY A 63 -6.36 3.57 -23.67
CA GLY A 63 -6.91 4.36 -22.55
C GLY A 63 -6.72 3.75 -21.15
N SER A 64 -6.20 2.53 -21.05
CA SER A 64 -6.30 1.69 -19.84
C SER A 64 -5.74 2.26 -18.53
N LEU A 65 -4.83 3.25 -18.56
CA LEU A 65 -4.35 3.93 -17.35
C LEU A 65 -5.22 5.15 -16.98
N ASN A 66 -5.62 5.95 -17.97
CA ASN A 66 -6.47 7.12 -17.75
C ASN A 66 -7.89 6.72 -17.34
N ASP A 67 -8.45 5.65 -17.91
CA ASP A 67 -9.78 5.14 -17.53
C ASP A 67 -9.83 4.71 -16.06
N ASN A 68 -8.71 4.18 -15.53
CA ASN A 68 -8.59 3.80 -14.13
C ASN A 68 -8.48 5.03 -13.23
N LEU A 69 -7.69 6.03 -13.62
CA LEU A 69 -7.58 7.29 -12.87
C LEU A 69 -8.91 8.06 -12.86
N ASP A 70 -9.60 8.17 -13.99
CA ASP A 70 -10.91 8.82 -14.08
C ASP A 70 -11.97 8.11 -13.24
N SER A 71 -11.95 6.77 -13.23
CA SER A 71 -12.82 5.97 -12.36
C SER A 71 -12.49 6.19 -10.88
N LEU A 72 -11.20 6.27 -10.55
CA LEU A 72 -10.71 6.55 -9.21
C LEU A 72 -11.15 7.95 -8.75
N ILE A 73 -10.94 8.98 -9.58
CA ILE A 73 -11.37 10.36 -9.36
C ILE A 73 -12.88 10.40 -9.12
N LYS A 74 -13.69 9.79 -10.00
CA LYS A 74 -15.16 9.73 -9.83
C LYS A 74 -15.54 9.07 -8.50
N SER A 75 -14.88 7.97 -8.15
CA SER A 75 -15.16 7.23 -6.92
C SER A 75 -14.79 8.01 -5.65
N VAL A 76 -13.65 8.72 -5.65
CA VAL A 76 -13.23 9.59 -4.55
C VAL A 76 -14.18 10.78 -4.46
N LYS A 77 -14.50 11.42 -5.59
CA LYS A 77 -15.40 12.58 -5.66
C LYS A 77 -16.80 12.26 -5.12
N ALA A 78 -17.30 11.04 -5.35
CA ALA A 78 -18.57 10.56 -4.80
C ALA A 78 -18.54 10.31 -3.28
N GLN A 79 -17.36 10.01 -2.70
CA GLN A 79 -17.18 9.78 -1.27
C GLN A 79 -16.78 11.04 -0.50
N THR A 80 -16.36 12.09 -1.20
CA THR A 80 -16.03 13.37 -0.62
C THR A 80 -17.24 14.29 -0.55
N ILE A 81 -17.30 15.12 0.50
CA ILE A 81 -18.26 16.22 0.53
C ILE A 81 -17.99 17.23 -0.60
N PRO A 82 -18.99 18.03 -1.03
CA PRO A 82 -18.80 19.05 -2.05
C PRO A 82 -17.71 20.05 -1.68
N VAL A 83 -17.01 20.59 -2.69
CA VAL A 83 -15.95 21.58 -2.49
C VAL A 83 -16.54 22.81 -1.78
N PRO A 84 -16.06 23.12 -0.56
CA PRO A 84 -16.60 24.21 0.23
C PRO A 84 -16.31 25.57 -0.43
N VAL A 85 -17.22 26.52 -0.22
CA VAL A 85 -17.07 27.90 -0.70
C VAL A 85 -16.49 28.82 0.39
N ARG A 86 -16.63 28.41 1.66
CA ARG A 86 -16.13 29.14 2.82
C ARG A 86 -15.02 28.34 3.51
N SER A 87 -14.07 29.03 4.13
CA SER A 87 -12.89 28.41 4.72
C SER A 87 -13.19 27.54 5.95
N GLU A 88 -14.28 27.80 6.67
CA GLU A 88 -14.61 27.07 7.90
C GLU A 88 -14.98 25.61 7.63
N SER A 89 -15.43 25.29 6.41
CA SER A 89 -15.79 23.93 5.98
C SER A 89 -14.69 23.22 5.20
N CYS A 90 -13.54 23.87 4.94
CA CYS A 90 -12.38 23.23 4.31
C CYS A 90 -11.83 22.06 5.13
N ASN A 91 -11.80 22.17 6.46
CA ASN A 91 -11.31 21.10 7.33
C ASN A 91 -12.13 19.81 7.19
N LEU A 92 -13.46 19.93 7.11
CA LEU A 92 -14.35 18.79 6.89
C LEU A 92 -14.17 18.18 5.50
N PHE A 93 -13.90 19.02 4.50
CA PHE A 93 -13.61 18.57 3.15
C PHE A 93 -12.33 17.74 3.08
N PHE A 94 -11.23 18.26 3.62
CA PHE A 94 -9.96 17.52 3.65
C PHE A 94 -10.06 16.24 4.47
N HIS A 95 -10.77 16.26 5.61
CA HIS A 95 -11.00 15.04 6.39
C HIS A 95 -11.78 13.98 5.62
N SER A 96 -12.82 14.39 4.89
CA SER A 96 -13.58 13.48 4.02
C SER A 96 -12.74 12.94 2.87
N LEU A 97 -11.87 13.78 2.29
CA LEU A 97 -10.96 13.42 1.21
C LEU A 97 -9.89 12.43 1.65
N GLU A 98 -9.24 12.66 2.79
CA GLU A 98 -8.29 11.72 3.37
C GLU A 98 -8.94 10.36 3.60
N LYS A 99 -10.16 10.34 4.15
CA LYS A 99 -10.91 9.10 4.36
C LYS A 99 -11.19 8.37 3.04
N ALA A 100 -11.57 9.10 1.99
CA ALA A 100 -11.78 8.53 0.66
C ALA A 100 -10.47 7.96 0.07
N PHE A 101 -9.35 8.66 0.25
CA PHE A 101 -8.02 8.18 -0.18
C PHE A 101 -7.62 6.89 0.52
N GLN A 102 -7.84 6.79 1.84
CA GLN A 102 -7.54 5.56 2.58
C GLN A 102 -8.45 4.40 2.15
N ASN A 103 -9.75 4.66 2.00
CA ASN A 103 -10.72 3.64 1.57
C ASN A 103 -10.43 3.05 0.19
N LYS A 104 -9.87 3.87 -0.70
CA LYS A 104 -9.52 3.49 -2.08
C LYS A 104 -8.05 3.14 -2.27
N PHE A 105 -7.25 3.15 -1.19
CA PHE A 105 -5.81 2.90 -1.23
C PHE A 105 -5.09 3.75 -2.29
N VAL A 106 -5.41 5.05 -2.34
CA VAL A 106 -4.87 5.96 -3.34
C VAL A 106 -3.36 6.18 -3.12
N PRO A 107 -2.51 5.93 -4.13
CA PRO A 107 -1.07 6.20 -4.08
C PRO A 107 -0.79 7.68 -3.83
N ASN A 108 0.29 8.00 -3.12
CA ASN A 108 0.60 9.39 -2.76
C ASN A 108 0.81 10.27 -3.99
N GLU A 109 1.40 9.68 -5.03
CA GLU A 109 1.70 10.29 -6.32
C GLU A 109 0.44 10.78 -7.04
N LEU A 110 -0.72 10.15 -6.80
CA LEU A 110 -1.99 10.48 -7.45
C LEU A 110 -2.89 11.41 -6.61
N LYS A 111 -2.62 11.57 -5.31
CA LYS A 111 -3.51 12.33 -4.41
C LYS A 111 -3.64 13.78 -4.81
N ALA A 112 -2.54 14.43 -5.19
CA ALA A 112 -2.52 15.80 -5.63
C ALA A 112 -3.27 16.01 -6.95
N GLU A 113 -3.04 15.13 -7.93
CA GLU A 113 -3.74 15.17 -9.21
C GLU A 113 -5.25 14.98 -9.04
N ILE A 114 -5.66 14.06 -8.17
CA ILE A 114 -7.07 13.83 -7.83
C ILE A 114 -7.65 15.04 -7.08
N LEU A 115 -6.92 15.61 -6.12
CA LEU A 115 -7.34 16.81 -5.38
C LEU A 115 -7.59 17.98 -6.34
N LEU A 116 -6.65 18.26 -7.25
CA LEU A 116 -6.78 19.30 -8.25
C LEU A 116 -7.99 19.09 -9.16
N ASN A 117 -8.21 17.85 -9.60
CA ASN A 117 -9.39 17.49 -10.39
C ASN A 117 -10.71 17.67 -9.62
N ILE A 118 -10.72 17.43 -8.31
CA ILE A 118 -11.90 17.65 -7.47
C ILE A 118 -12.16 19.15 -7.30
N LEU A 119 -11.10 19.95 -7.09
CA LEU A 119 -11.18 21.40 -6.97
C LEU A 119 -11.53 22.09 -8.31
N GLY A 120 -11.17 21.47 -9.44
CA GLY A 120 -11.55 21.89 -10.79
C GLY A 120 -11.05 23.29 -11.15
N GLU A 121 -11.87 24.07 -11.86
CA GLU A 121 -11.48 25.41 -12.34
C GLU A 121 -11.11 26.40 -11.22
N LYS A 122 -11.52 26.15 -9.98
CA LYS A 122 -11.21 27.02 -8.84
C LYS A 122 -9.70 27.13 -8.55
N VAL A 123 -8.91 26.13 -8.96
CA VAL A 123 -7.46 26.11 -8.80
C VAL A 123 -6.67 26.45 -10.07
N ASN A 124 -7.32 26.72 -11.21
CA ASN A 124 -6.60 27.06 -12.46
C ASN A 124 -5.67 28.27 -12.33
N ASN A 125 -6.05 29.26 -11.52
CA ASN A 125 -5.21 30.43 -11.24
C ASN A 125 -4.02 30.10 -10.31
N LEU A 126 -4.12 29.04 -9.50
CA LEU A 126 -3.06 28.56 -8.61
C LEU A 126 -2.10 27.63 -9.35
N LEU A 127 -2.59 26.82 -10.29
CA LEU A 127 -1.77 25.97 -11.16
C LEU A 127 -0.79 26.77 -12.02
N ALA A 128 -1.07 28.05 -12.27
CA ALA A 128 -0.12 28.96 -12.92
C ALA A 128 1.17 29.18 -12.11
N TYR A 129 1.18 28.87 -10.82
CA TYR A 129 2.29 29.11 -9.89
C TYR A 129 2.86 27.84 -9.25
N VAL A 130 2.33 26.64 -9.55
CA VAL A 130 2.74 25.36 -8.94
C VAL A 130 3.39 24.48 -10.00
N SER A 131 4.62 24.01 -9.76
CA SER A 131 5.32 23.12 -10.70
C SER A 131 4.86 21.67 -10.56
N HIS A 132 5.08 20.84 -11.59
CA HIS A 132 4.74 19.42 -11.55
C HIS A 132 5.49 18.67 -10.42
N GLU A 133 6.69 19.12 -10.01
CA GLU A 133 7.38 18.50 -8.88
C GLU A 133 6.68 18.78 -7.55
N ASP A 134 6.10 19.97 -7.38
CA ASP A 134 5.31 20.32 -6.19
C ASP A 134 3.99 19.53 -6.14
N LEU A 135 3.48 19.10 -7.30
CA LEU A 135 2.30 18.24 -7.41
C LEU A 135 2.57 16.80 -6.94
N CYS A 136 3.81 16.34 -6.80
CA CYS A 136 4.07 14.99 -6.30
C CYS A 136 4.02 14.90 -4.76
N ASP A 137 4.00 16.04 -4.06
CA ASP A 137 4.05 16.10 -2.59
C ASP A 137 2.73 16.65 -2.03
N TYR A 138 1.80 15.75 -1.75
CA TYR A 138 0.48 16.08 -1.20
C TYR A 138 0.55 16.93 0.08
N GLU A 139 1.56 16.73 0.92
CA GLU A 139 1.69 17.48 2.19
C GLU A 139 2.05 18.95 1.97
N LYS A 140 2.65 19.31 0.83
CA LYS A 140 2.94 20.71 0.47
C LYS A 140 1.72 21.46 -0.07
N ILE A 141 0.75 20.74 -0.62
CA ILE A 141 -0.43 21.31 -1.28
C ILE A 141 -1.59 21.51 -0.29
N ARG A 142 -1.60 20.74 0.79
CA ARG A 142 -2.64 20.72 1.82
C ARG A 142 -2.70 21.98 2.67
#